data_AF-R5M680-F1
#
_entry.id   AF-R5M680-F1
#
_cell.length_a   1.000
_cell.length_b   1.000
_cell.length_c   1.000
_cell.angle_alpha   90.00
_cell.angle_beta   90.00
_cell.angle_gamma   90.00
#
_symmetry.space_group_name_H-M   'P 1'
#
loop_
_entity.id
_entity.type
_entity.pdbx_description
1 polymer ?
#
loop_
_entity_poly.entity_id
_entity_poly.type
_entity_poly.pdbx_seq_one_letter_code
_entity_poly.pdbx_strand_id
1 'polypeptide(L)'
;MEEMKDRIRQIMESQHMSQQTFANFIGMSAASLSSIFNNRTKPTLNTVEAIKSKMPSLSTDWLMFGRGSMFIEESPVKDQAQSESSDMPNEQIGDFGGGVPDLFGNNVSGQPAQQPMHRHAENVIRPEIKYVERPQRQITEIRVYFDDLTYESFVPKK
;
A
#
# COMPACT_ATOMS: atom_id res chain seq x y z
N MET A 1 -1.89 -21.10 -12.14
CA MET A 1 -2.66 -19.88 -11.84
C MET A 1 -1.64 -18.83 -11.47
N GLU A 2 -1.60 -17.72 -12.20
CA GLU A 2 -0.56 -16.69 -12.04
C GLU A 2 -0.84 -15.86 -10.78
N GLU A 3 0.08 -15.91 -9.81
CA GLU A 3 -0.11 -15.22 -8.54
C GLU A 3 0.33 -13.75 -8.66
N MET A 4 -0.15 -12.91 -7.74
CA MET A 4 0.17 -11.48 -7.74
C MET A 4 1.69 -11.23 -7.66
N LYS A 5 2.43 -12.11 -6.97
CA LYS A 5 3.90 -12.05 -6.90
C LYS A 5 4.56 -12.16 -8.28
N ASP A 6 3.99 -12.96 -9.19
CA ASP A 6 4.55 -13.23 -10.51
C ASP A 6 4.34 -12.01 -11.41
N ARG A 7 3.17 -11.36 -11.30
CA ARG A 7 2.88 -10.07 -11.95
C ARG A 7 3.77 -8.94 -11.45
N ILE A 8 4.06 -8.89 -10.14
CA ILE A 8 5.04 -7.94 -9.58
C ILE A 8 6.44 -8.21 -10.17
N ARG A 9 6.80 -9.47 -10.40
CA ARG A 9 8.06 -9.85 -11.03
C ARG A 9 8.12 -9.41 -12.51
N GLN A 10 7.04 -9.60 -13.26
CA GLN A 10 6.93 -9.13 -14.64
C GLN A 10 7.07 -7.61 -14.75
N ILE A 11 6.48 -6.86 -13.82
CA ILE A 11 6.66 -5.40 -13.78
C ILE A 11 8.14 -5.05 -13.57
N MET A 12 8.79 -5.69 -12.60
CA MET A 12 10.22 -5.48 -12.32
C MET A 12 11.10 -5.77 -13.56
N GLU A 13 10.83 -6.88 -14.24
CA GLU A 13 11.54 -7.30 -15.45
C GLU A 13 11.29 -6.35 -16.63
N SER A 14 10.04 -5.89 -16.82
CA SER A 14 9.68 -4.91 -17.87
C SER A 14 10.38 -3.56 -17.71
N GLN A 15 10.73 -3.21 -16.47
CA GLN A 15 11.45 -1.98 -16.15
C GLN A 15 12.98 -2.18 -16.12
N HIS A 16 13.47 -3.38 -16.44
CA HIS A 16 14.89 -3.76 -16.37
C HIS A 16 15.54 -3.44 -15.00
N MET A 17 14.76 -3.53 -13.92
CA MET A 17 15.25 -3.21 -12.58
C MET A 17 15.69 -4.48 -11.85
N SER A 18 16.82 -4.39 -11.12
CA SER A 18 17.17 -5.41 -10.14
C SER A 18 16.16 -5.41 -8.97
N GLN A 19 16.05 -6.52 -8.23
CA GLN A 19 15.17 -6.60 -7.07
C GLN A 19 15.45 -5.51 -6.03
N GLN A 20 16.73 -5.18 -5.79
CA GLN A 20 17.08 -4.10 -4.88
C GLN A 20 16.64 -2.75 -5.43
N THR A 21 16.90 -2.47 -6.70
CA THR A 21 16.51 -1.21 -7.34
C THR A 21 15.00 -1.02 -7.31
N PHE A 22 14.25 -2.07 -7.67
CA PHE A 22 12.79 -2.04 -7.68
C PHE A 22 12.21 -1.84 -6.29
N ALA A 23 12.75 -2.53 -5.27
CA ALA A 23 12.33 -2.33 -3.88
C ALA A 23 12.51 -0.86 -3.43
N ASN A 24 13.67 -0.26 -3.72
CA ASN A 24 13.91 1.14 -3.43
C ASN A 24 12.98 2.07 -4.23
N PHE A 25 12.72 1.74 -5.49
CA PHE A 25 11.84 2.51 -6.37
C PHE A 25 10.42 2.61 -5.83
N ILE A 26 9.84 1.48 -5.38
CA ILE A 26 8.51 1.44 -4.77
C ILE A 26 8.52 1.80 -3.27
N GLY A 27 9.67 2.13 -2.68
CA GLY A 27 9.78 2.50 -1.27
C GLY A 27 9.58 1.35 -0.29
N MET A 28 9.86 0.11 -0.70
CA MET A 28 9.81 -1.08 0.14
C MET A 28 11.20 -1.62 0.46
N SER A 29 11.33 -2.38 1.55
CA SER A 29 12.58 -3.05 1.86
C SER A 29 12.83 -4.23 0.89
N ALA A 30 14.07 -4.42 0.44
CA ALA A 30 14.44 -5.56 -0.41
C ALA A 30 14.15 -6.91 0.28
N ALA A 31 14.23 -6.96 1.62
CA ALA A 31 13.88 -8.14 2.39
C ALA A 31 12.39 -8.47 2.29
N SER A 32 11.51 -7.47 2.40
CA SER A 32 10.06 -7.64 2.24
C SER A 32 9.72 -8.14 0.84
N LEU A 33 10.29 -7.53 -0.20
CA LEU A 33 10.07 -7.94 -1.59
C LEU A 33 10.58 -9.36 -1.87
N SER A 34 11.73 -9.73 -1.29
CA SER A 34 12.27 -11.10 -1.39
C SER A 34 11.40 -12.13 -0.67
N SER A 35 10.83 -11.79 0.48
CA SER A 35 9.87 -12.64 1.19
C SER A 35 8.63 -12.94 0.34
N ILE A 36 8.16 -11.94 -0.41
CA ILE A 36 7.03 -12.07 -1.33
C ILE A 36 7.36 -13.02 -2.49
N PHE A 37 8.50 -12.84 -3.15
CA PHE A 37 8.89 -13.69 -4.29
C PHE A 37 9.21 -15.14 -3.88
N ASN A 38 9.61 -15.36 -2.64
CA ASN A 38 9.90 -16.68 -2.09
C ASN A 38 8.71 -17.34 -1.38
N ASN A 39 7.49 -16.82 -1.55
CA ASN A 39 6.25 -17.36 -0.97
C ASN A 39 6.21 -17.40 0.56
N ARG A 40 7.10 -16.66 1.23
CA ARG A 40 7.09 -16.56 2.69
C ARG A 40 6.03 -15.57 3.18
N THR A 41 5.63 -14.62 2.32
CA THR A 41 4.62 -13.60 2.65
C THR A 41 3.78 -13.28 1.41
N LYS A 42 2.49 -13.03 1.59
CA LYS A 42 1.63 -12.55 0.51
C LYS A 42 1.82 -11.05 0.29
N PRO A 43 1.75 -10.54 -0.94
CA PRO A 43 1.73 -9.09 -1.15
C PRO A 43 0.52 -8.47 -0.45
N THR A 44 0.72 -7.31 0.17
CA THR A 44 -0.34 -6.59 0.90
C THR A 44 -0.90 -5.46 0.04
N LEU A 45 -2.00 -4.84 0.48
CA LEU A 45 -2.56 -3.66 -0.19
C LEU A 45 -1.51 -2.54 -0.31
N ASN A 46 -0.69 -2.32 0.72
CA ASN A 46 0.40 -1.35 0.70
C ASN A 46 1.40 -1.62 -0.43
N THR A 47 1.65 -2.89 -0.79
CA THR A 47 2.50 -3.24 -1.94
C THR A 47 1.87 -2.78 -3.26
N VAL A 48 0.56 -2.98 -3.41
CA VAL A 48 -0.19 -2.54 -4.60
C VAL A 48 -0.20 -1.02 -4.71
N GLU A 49 -0.48 -0.31 -3.60
CA GLU A 49 -0.46 1.15 -3.56
C GLU A 49 0.92 1.72 -3.87
N ALA A 50 1.97 1.14 -3.29
CA ALA A 50 3.35 1.54 -3.55
C ALA A 50 3.70 1.45 -5.04
N ILE A 51 3.31 0.35 -5.70
CA ILE A 51 3.52 0.17 -7.14
C ILE A 51 2.70 1.19 -7.94
N LYS A 52 1.40 1.33 -7.63
CA LYS A 52 0.49 2.25 -8.34
C LYS A 52 0.94 3.71 -8.20
N SER A 53 1.50 4.09 -7.06
CA SER A 53 2.04 5.44 -6.83
C SER A 53 3.21 5.80 -7.74
N LYS A 54 4.02 4.80 -8.13
CA LYS A 54 5.18 4.97 -9.01
C LYS A 54 4.86 4.72 -10.48
N MET A 55 3.82 3.94 -10.75
CA MET A 55 3.37 3.58 -12.10
C MET A 55 1.85 3.83 -12.24
N PRO A 56 1.42 5.10 -12.40
CA PRO A 56 0.00 5.43 -12.53
C PRO A 56 -0.67 4.80 -13.75
N SER A 57 0.09 4.55 -14.82
CA SER A 57 -0.37 3.87 -16.04
C SER A 57 -0.60 2.38 -15.88
N LEU A 58 -0.19 1.76 -14.76
CA LEU A 58 -0.39 0.32 -14.52
C LEU A 58 -1.85 0.02 -14.13
N SER A 59 -2.43 -1.03 -14.68
CA SER A 59 -3.76 -1.52 -14.29
C SER A 59 -3.73 -2.21 -12.93
N THR A 60 -4.54 -1.70 -11.99
CA THR A 60 -4.71 -2.31 -10.67
C THR A 60 -5.44 -3.65 -10.79
N ASP A 61 -6.41 -3.77 -11.71
CA ASP A 61 -7.20 -5.00 -11.90
C ASP A 61 -6.32 -6.14 -12.44
N TRP A 62 -5.40 -5.80 -13.35
CA TRP A 62 -4.38 -6.73 -13.84
C TRP A 62 -3.42 -7.15 -12.71
N LEU A 63 -2.90 -6.20 -11.94
CA LEU A 63 -1.98 -6.49 -10.84
C LEU A 63 -2.64 -7.33 -9.74
N MET A 64 -3.92 -7.10 -9.43
CA MET A 64 -4.62 -7.80 -8.35
C MET A 64 -5.25 -9.11 -8.78
N PHE A 65 -6.00 -9.11 -9.89
CA PHE A 65 -6.81 -10.26 -10.32
C PHE A 65 -6.33 -10.92 -11.61
N GLY A 66 -5.41 -10.30 -12.35
CA GLY A 66 -4.83 -10.86 -13.57
C GLY A 66 -5.77 -10.72 -14.76
N ARG A 67 -6.68 -9.75 -14.70
CA ARG A 67 -7.67 -9.46 -15.75
C ARG A 67 -7.27 -8.19 -16.49
N GLY A 68 -7.54 -8.15 -17.79
CA GLY A 68 -7.23 -6.99 -18.63
C GLY A 68 -5.76 -6.88 -19.03
N SER A 69 -5.36 -5.68 -19.47
CA SER A 69 -4.00 -5.36 -19.91
C SER A 69 -3.12 -4.86 -18.75
N MET A 70 -1.81 -5.03 -18.87
CA MET A 70 -0.83 -4.57 -17.89
C MET A 70 -0.85 -3.03 -17.72
N PHE A 71 -0.92 -2.32 -18.84
CA PHE A 71 -1.05 -0.86 -18.86
C PHE A 71 -2.47 -0.45 -19.24
N ILE A 72 -2.95 0.60 -18.60
CA ILE A 72 -4.16 1.31 -18.98
C ILE A 72 -3.75 2.19 -20.15
N GLU A 73 -3.95 1.70 -21.37
CA GLU A 73 -3.86 2.57 -22.53
C GLU A 73 -5.07 3.52 -22.47
N GLU A 74 -4.82 4.83 -22.42
CA GLU A 74 -5.83 5.85 -22.77
C GLU A 74 -6.12 5.73 -24.27
N SER A 75 -6.77 4.63 -24.65
CA SER A 75 -7.52 4.58 -25.89
C SER A 75 -8.84 5.28 -25.61
N PRO A 76 -9.18 6.37 -26.34
CA PRO A 76 -10.45 7.04 -26.15
C PRO A 76 -11.56 6.07 -26.56
N VAL A 77 -12.38 5.71 -25.57
CA VAL A 77 -13.75 5.15 -25.68
C VAL A 77 -13.89 3.85 -26.46
N LYS A 78 -14.13 2.76 -25.71
CA LYS A 78 -15.31 1.92 -25.96
C LYS A 78 -15.93 1.52 -24.63
N ASP A 79 -16.95 2.28 -24.26
CA ASP A 79 -18.08 1.76 -23.50
C ASP A 79 -18.47 0.38 -24.05
N GLN A 80 -18.36 -0.64 -23.21
CA GLN A 80 -19.26 -1.78 -23.26
C GLN A 80 -19.91 -1.93 -21.89
N ALA A 81 -20.85 -1.04 -21.65
CA ALA A 81 -21.98 -1.30 -20.79
C ALA A 81 -22.82 -2.45 -21.39
N GLN A 82 -22.83 -3.57 -20.70
CA GLN A 82 -23.84 -4.62 -20.82
C GLN A 82 -24.60 -4.53 -19.47
N SER A 83 -25.75 -3.85 -19.36
CA SER A 83 -27.08 -4.19 -19.91
C SER A 83 -27.33 -5.70 -19.75
N GLU A 84 -28.18 -6.26 -18.91
CA GLU A 84 -29.43 -5.85 -18.24
C GLU A 84 -29.56 -6.79 -17.01
N SER A 85 -30.11 -6.37 -15.87
CA SER A 85 -31.53 -6.57 -15.59
C SER A 85 -31.99 -5.64 -14.47
N SER A 86 -32.82 -4.68 -14.86
CA SER A 86 -33.72 -3.96 -13.96
C SER A 86 -34.93 -4.86 -13.72
N ASP A 87 -35.09 -5.34 -12.49
CA ASP A 87 -36.33 -5.96 -12.03
C ASP A 87 -36.81 -5.16 -10.81
N MET A 88 -37.77 -4.29 -11.05
CA MET A 88 -38.56 -3.60 -10.04
C MET A 88 -40.01 -4.05 -10.24
N PRO A 89 -40.63 -4.72 -9.26
CA PRO A 89 -42.07 -4.70 -9.13
C PRO A 89 -42.46 -3.48 -8.30
N ASN A 90 -43.15 -2.56 -8.97
CA ASN A 90 -44.04 -1.58 -8.38
C ASN A 90 -45.13 -2.29 -7.57
N GLU A 91 -45.31 -1.96 -6.29
CA GLU A 91 -46.65 -1.65 -5.74
C GLU A 91 -46.65 -1.11 -4.30
N GLN A 92 -47.56 -0.14 -4.13
CA GLN A 92 -48.38 0.15 -2.95
C GLN A 92 -47.85 1.05 -1.83
N ILE A 93 -48.30 2.30 -1.97
CA ILE A 93 -48.69 3.28 -0.95
C ILE A 93 -49.28 2.62 0.30
N GLY A 94 -48.73 2.96 1.45
CA GLY A 94 -49.26 2.67 2.79
C GLY A 94 -48.92 3.82 3.73
N ASP A 95 -49.73 4.88 3.65
CA ASP A 95 -49.87 5.93 4.66
C ASP A 95 -50.31 5.31 5.99
N PHE A 96 -49.52 5.48 7.05
CA PHE A 96 -50.01 5.39 8.42
C PHE A 96 -49.19 6.34 9.31
N GLY A 97 -49.82 7.47 9.65
CA GLY A 97 -49.33 8.42 10.63
C GLY A 97 -49.36 7.91 12.08
N GLY A 98 -48.63 8.65 12.92
CA GLY A 98 -48.51 8.46 14.38
C GLY A 98 -47.06 8.12 14.73
N GLY A 99 -46.20 9.05 15.14
CA GLY A 99 -46.39 9.97 16.25
C GLY A 99 -45.78 9.36 17.51
N VAL A 100 -44.81 10.08 18.10
CA VAL A 100 -44.13 9.91 19.41
C VAL A 100 -42.76 9.17 19.43
N PRO A 101 -41.86 9.50 20.38
CA PRO A 101 -41.20 10.80 20.48
C PRO A 101 -39.68 10.72 20.75
N ASP A 102 -39.08 11.89 20.60
CA ASP A 102 -37.77 12.37 21.02
C ASP A 102 -37.19 11.74 22.32
N LEU A 103 -35.96 11.22 22.23
CA LEU A 103 -35.18 10.68 23.35
C LEU A 103 -34.00 11.61 23.75
N PHE A 104 -34.01 12.87 23.33
CA PHE A 104 -33.12 13.90 23.89
C PHE A 104 -33.77 14.58 25.10
N GLY A 105 -33.83 13.84 26.22
CA GLY A 105 -34.35 14.31 27.50
C GLY A 105 -33.25 14.53 28.53
N ASN A 106 -32.78 15.77 28.64
CA ASN A 106 -32.00 16.30 29.76
C ASN A 106 -32.60 15.85 31.12
N ASN A 107 -31.76 15.31 32.01
CA ASN A 107 -32.02 15.37 33.44
C ASN A 107 -30.75 15.77 34.21
N VAL A 108 -30.76 17.01 34.66
CA VAL A 108 -29.89 17.59 35.69
C VAL A 108 -30.45 17.17 37.04
N SER A 109 -29.66 16.53 37.91
CA SER A 109 -29.68 16.72 39.38
C SER A 109 -28.68 15.83 40.15
N GLY A 110 -27.72 16.46 40.85
CA GLY A 110 -27.05 16.00 42.09
C GLY A 110 -25.97 14.92 41.95
N GLN A 111 -24.77 14.95 42.56
CA GLN A 111 -24.15 15.73 43.64
C GLN A 111 -22.61 15.63 43.51
N PRO A 112 -21.82 16.52 44.15
CA PRO A 112 -20.37 16.44 44.14
C PRO A 112 -19.88 15.50 45.26
N ALA A 113 -19.13 14.46 44.91
CA ALA A 113 -18.38 13.65 45.86
C ALA A 113 -16.88 13.80 45.58
N GLN A 114 -16.25 14.64 46.39
CA GLN A 114 -14.80 14.75 46.48
C GLN A 114 -14.27 13.54 47.26
N GLN A 115 -13.32 12.81 46.68
CA GLN A 115 -12.35 12.02 47.43
C GLN A 115 -10.96 12.23 46.82
N PRO A 116 -9.94 12.64 47.62
CA PRO A 116 -8.56 12.70 47.20
C PRO A 116 -7.80 11.39 47.53
N MET A 117 -6.63 11.21 46.91
CA MET A 117 -5.63 10.10 47.03
C MET A 117 -5.74 9.05 45.92
N HIS A 118 -4.70 8.65 45.17
CA HIS A 118 -3.24 8.77 45.30
C HIS A 118 -2.57 8.81 43.92
N ARG A 119 -1.42 9.50 43.87
CA ARG A 119 -0.43 9.46 42.78
C ARG A 119 -0.05 8.01 42.41
N HIS A 120 -0.15 7.69 41.13
CA HIS A 120 0.82 6.83 40.47
C HIS A 120 1.54 7.70 39.44
N ALA A 121 2.79 8.05 39.72
CA ALA A 121 3.68 8.58 38.69
C ALA A 121 3.99 7.41 37.76
N GLU A 122 3.19 7.26 36.71
CA GLU A 122 3.47 6.31 35.66
C GLU A 122 4.77 6.76 34.98
N ASN A 123 5.81 5.96 35.15
CA ASN A 123 7.10 6.20 34.54
C ASN A 123 6.94 5.89 33.05
N VAL A 124 6.51 6.90 32.29
CA VAL A 124 6.43 6.82 30.82
C VAL A 124 7.86 6.65 30.32
N ILE A 125 8.25 5.40 30.10
CA ILE A 125 9.48 5.05 29.37
C ILE A 125 9.25 5.53 27.94
N ARG A 126 9.69 6.76 27.66
CA ARG A 126 9.75 7.30 26.30
C ARG A 126 10.89 6.57 25.60
N PRO A 127 10.65 5.79 24.54
CA PRO A 127 11.75 5.32 23.70
C PRO A 127 12.40 6.55 23.06
N GLU A 128 13.53 6.98 23.60
CA GLU A 128 14.35 8.03 23.01
C GLU A 128 14.93 7.47 21.71
N ILE A 129 14.34 7.89 20.59
CA ILE A 129 14.84 7.55 19.26
C ILE A 129 16.18 8.26 19.09
N LYS A 130 17.26 7.57 19.41
CA LYS A 130 18.61 8.04 19.11
C LYS A 130 18.83 7.91 17.62
N TYR A 131 18.65 9.01 16.89
CA TYR A 131 19.06 9.12 15.51
C TYR A 131 20.59 9.03 15.45
N VAL A 132 21.09 7.82 15.20
CA VAL A 132 22.49 7.63 14.85
C VAL A 132 22.62 8.02 13.38
N GLU A 133 23.12 9.23 13.14
CA GLU A 133 23.51 9.68 11.81
C GLU A 133 24.58 8.72 11.29
N ARG A 134 24.19 7.86 10.34
CA ARG A 134 25.14 6.97 9.69
C ARG A 134 26.03 7.83 8.80
N PRO A 135 27.36 7.70 8.87
CA PRO A 135 28.26 8.50 8.04
C PRO A 135 27.92 8.30 6.56
N GLN A 136 27.98 9.39 5.80
CA GLN A 136 27.74 9.38 4.35
C GLN A 136 28.70 8.40 3.67
N ARG A 137 28.14 7.43 2.95
CA ARG A 137 28.94 6.42 2.25
C ARG A 137 29.65 7.05 1.06
N GLN A 138 30.94 6.79 0.94
CA GLN A 138 31.73 7.15 -0.24
C GLN A 138 31.95 5.90 -1.09
N ILE A 139 31.80 6.04 -2.40
CA ILE A 139 32.13 4.96 -3.33
C ILE A 139 33.66 4.78 -3.30
N THR A 140 34.13 3.56 -3.07
CA THR A 140 35.57 3.24 -3.08
C THR A 140 36.01 2.71 -4.44
N GLU A 141 35.20 1.86 -5.06
CA GLU A 141 35.47 1.20 -6.34
C GLU A 141 34.14 0.75 -6.97
N ILE A 142 34.01 0.89 -8.29
CA ILE A 142 32.93 0.30 -9.09
C ILE A 142 33.58 -0.71 -10.03
N ARG A 143 33.08 -1.95 -10.07
CA ARG A 143 33.47 -2.96 -11.07
C ARG A 143 32.31 -3.28 -12.01
N VAL A 144 32.56 -3.15 -13.30
CA VAL A 144 31.62 -3.52 -14.38
C VAL A 144 32.11 -4.82 -14.98
N TYR A 145 31.27 -5.85 -14.97
CA TYR A 145 31.58 -7.17 -15.55
C TYR A 145 30.90 -7.30 -16.91
N PHE A 146 31.65 -7.80 -17.89
CA PHE A 146 31.16 -8.07 -19.24
C PHE A 146 30.83 -9.55 -19.42
N ASP A 147 30.18 -9.89 -20.53
CA ASP A 147 29.75 -11.24 -20.90
C ASP A 147 30.91 -12.20 -21.20
N ASP A 148 32.05 -11.65 -21.61
CA ASP A 148 33.31 -12.36 -21.84
C ASP A 148 34.12 -12.65 -20.56
N LEU A 149 33.52 -12.44 -19.38
CA LEU A 149 34.15 -12.59 -18.06
C LEU A 149 35.26 -11.55 -17.76
N THR A 150 35.41 -10.52 -18.59
CA THR A 150 36.30 -9.39 -18.28
C THR A 150 35.62 -8.39 -17.34
N TYR A 151 36.42 -7.50 -16.74
CA TYR A 151 35.89 -6.41 -15.93
C TYR A 151 36.67 -5.11 -16.10
N GLU A 152 35.98 -3.98 -15.96
CA GLU A 152 36.57 -2.65 -15.81
C GLU A 152 36.35 -2.15 -14.39
N SER A 153 37.39 -1.53 -13.79
CA SER A 153 37.31 -0.93 -12.45
C SER A 153 37.45 0.59 -12.50
N PHE A 154 36.56 1.27 -11.78
CA PHE A 154 36.53 2.73 -11.64
C PHE A 154 36.78 3.09 -10.18
N VAL A 155 37.90 3.78 -9.93
CA VAL A 155 38.23 4.36 -8.64
C VAL A 155 38.01 5.87 -8.74
N PRO A 156 37.31 6.52 -7.80
CA PRO A 156 37.18 7.97 -7.81
C PRO A 156 38.56 8.62 -7.79
N LYS A 157 38.84 9.53 -8.72
CA LYS A 157 40.05 10.35 -8.69
C LYS A 157 39.97 11.28 -7.49
N LYS A 158 41.08 11.39 -6.74
CA LYS A 158 41.23 12.31 -5.62
C LYS A 158 41.14 13.76 -6.05
#